data_AF-A0A933YPT7-F1
#
_entry.id   AF-A0A933YPT7-F1
#
_cell.length_a   1.000
_cell.length_b   1.000
_cell.length_c   1.000
_cell.angle_alpha   90.00
_cell.angle_beta   90.00
_cell.angle_gamma   90.00
#
_symmetry.space_group_name_H-M   'P 1'
#
loop_
_entity.id
_entity.type
_entity.pdbx_description
1 polymer ?
#
loop_
_entity_poly.entity_id
_entity_poly.type
_entity_poly.pdbx_seq_one_letter_code
_entity_poly.pdbx_strand_id
1 'polypeptide(L)'
;MNSHDETMQSVLEALVEVTRALCASVEHEDFASATRQLDERESLLAKQSVLVAKHCAAKRPGADELRQLFDSLKQVDQELITLFGRKKAEISGKIELAQNQRRLLAYSR
;
A
#
# COMPACT_ATOMS: atom_id res chain seq x y z
N MET A 1 -26.29 -18.86 -2.72
CA MET A 1 -24.94 -18.32 -3.01
C MET A 1 -24.56 -17.40 -1.86
N ASN A 2 -23.34 -17.58 -1.33
CA ASN A 2 -22.87 -16.99 -0.07
C ASN A 2 -22.51 -15.51 -0.25
N SER A 3 -23.50 -14.62 -0.12
CA SER A 3 -23.34 -13.15 -0.19
C SER A 3 -22.21 -12.57 0.69
N HIS A 4 -21.85 -13.24 1.80
CA HIS A 4 -20.74 -12.80 2.66
C HIS A 4 -19.35 -13.07 2.08
N ASP A 5 -19.19 -14.14 1.31
CA ASP A 5 -17.89 -14.49 0.70
C ASP A 5 -17.63 -13.58 -0.51
N GLU A 6 -18.68 -13.24 -1.28
CA GLU A 6 -18.64 -12.22 -2.34
C GLU A 6 -18.27 -10.82 -1.79
N THR A 7 -18.73 -10.48 -0.58
CA THR A 7 -18.38 -9.20 0.07
C THR A 7 -16.92 -9.17 0.53
N MET A 8 -16.38 -10.28 1.04
CA MET A 8 -14.97 -10.37 1.44
C MET A 8 -14.06 -10.34 0.22
N GLN A 9 -14.38 -11.12 -0.81
CA GLN A 9 -13.63 -11.18 -2.06
C GLN A 9 -13.53 -9.81 -2.71
N SER A 10 -14.65 -9.09 -2.85
CA SER A 10 -14.66 -7.74 -3.43
C SER A 10 -13.80 -6.74 -2.66
N VAL A 11 -13.77 -6.83 -1.32
CA VAL A 11 -12.89 -5.97 -0.50
C VAL A 11 -11.42 -6.31 -0.69
N LEU A 12 -11.07 -7.60 -0.82
CA LEU A 12 -9.69 -8.02 -1.08
C LEU A 12 -9.22 -7.62 -2.49
N GLU A 13 -10.08 -7.76 -3.50
CA GLU A 13 -9.80 -7.33 -4.87
C GLU A 13 -9.56 -5.82 -4.91
N ALA A 14 -10.44 -5.02 -4.30
CA ALA A 14 -10.29 -3.58 -4.19
C ALA A 14 -8.99 -3.18 -3.44
N LEU A 15 -8.60 -3.93 -2.40
CA LEU A 15 -7.33 -3.73 -1.70
C LEU A 15 -6.12 -3.98 -2.60
N VAL A 16 -6.15 -5.03 -3.41
CA VAL A 16 -5.08 -5.31 -4.38
C VAL A 16 -4.99 -4.19 -5.41
N GLU A 17 -6.12 -3.76 -5.97
CA GLU A 17 -6.17 -2.70 -6.97
C GLU A 17 -5.67 -1.37 -6.45
N VAL A 18 -6.17 -0.90 -5.30
CA VAL A 18 -5.75 0.38 -4.71
C VAL A 18 -4.27 0.34 -4.32
N THR A 19 -3.75 -0.80 -3.87
CA THR A 19 -2.33 -0.93 -3.50
C THR A 19 -1.43 -0.91 -4.75
N ARG A 20 -1.87 -1.50 -5.87
CA ARG A 20 -1.16 -1.39 -7.16
C ARG A 20 -1.18 0.04 -7.69
N ALA A 21 -2.33 0.72 -7.60
CA ALA A 21 -2.46 2.11 -8.02
C ALA A 21 -1.56 3.03 -7.17
N LEU A 22 -1.49 2.76 -5.86
CA LEU A 22 -0.58 3.44 -4.94
C LEU A 22 0.89 3.23 -5.30
N CYS A 23 1.29 2.01 -5.65
CA CYS A 23 2.65 1.75 -6.14
C CYS A 23 2.96 2.60 -7.38
N ALA A 24 2.05 2.62 -8.37
CA ALA A 24 2.24 3.41 -9.59
C ALA A 24 2.35 4.91 -9.29
N SER A 25 1.50 5.46 -8.42
CA SER A 25 1.56 6.88 -8.05
C SER A 25 2.85 7.25 -7.32
N VAL A 26 3.37 6.37 -6.44
CA VAL A 26 4.67 6.58 -5.78
C VAL A 26 5.83 6.48 -6.77
N GLU A 27 5.78 5.55 -7.73
CA GLU A 27 6.80 5.39 -8.75
C GLU A 27 6.88 6.62 -9.67
N HIS A 28 5.74 7.18 -10.05
CA HIS A 28 5.62 8.37 -10.89
C HIS A 28 5.67 9.70 -10.14
N GLU A 29 5.94 9.69 -8.83
CA GLU A 29 6.01 10.88 -7.96
C GLU A 29 4.71 11.71 -7.92
N ASP A 30 3.56 11.10 -8.24
CA ASP A 30 2.24 11.69 -8.07
C ASP A 30 1.76 11.52 -6.63
N PHE A 31 2.31 12.34 -5.74
CA PHE A 31 2.02 12.27 -4.30
C PHE A 31 0.58 12.66 -3.94
N ALA A 32 -0.09 13.45 -4.78
CA ALA A 32 -1.48 13.84 -4.55
C ALA A 32 -2.41 12.64 -4.74
N SER A 33 -2.22 11.86 -5.81
CA SER A 33 -2.95 10.61 -6.02
C SER A 33 -2.55 9.55 -5.00
N ALA A 34 -1.26 9.43 -4.68
CA ALA A 34 -0.78 8.50 -3.65
C ALA A 34 -1.43 8.74 -2.29
N THR A 35 -1.63 10.00 -1.89
CA THR A 35 -2.31 10.33 -0.62
C THR A 35 -3.76 9.87 -0.63
N ARG A 36 -4.51 10.11 -1.72
CA ARG A 36 -5.90 9.67 -1.82
C ARG A 36 -6.03 8.14 -1.81
N GLN A 37 -5.13 7.45 -2.50
CA GLN A 37 -5.10 5.98 -2.55
C GLN A 37 -4.72 5.38 -1.19
N LEU A 38 -3.88 6.05 -0.40
CA LEU A 38 -3.61 5.66 0.99
C LEU A 38 -4.88 5.73 1.85
N ASP A 39 -5.61 6.85 1.81
CA ASP A 39 -6.86 7.01 2.55
C ASP A 39 -7.91 5.95 2.16
N GLU A 40 -8.02 5.68 0.85
CA GLU A 40 -8.91 4.63 0.32
C GLU A 40 -8.50 3.23 0.79
N ARG A 41 -7.20 2.93 0.76
CA ARG A 41 -6.64 1.66 1.24
C ARG A 41 -6.89 1.48 2.74
N GLU A 42 -6.73 2.52 3.56
CA GLU A 42 -7.03 2.48 5.00
C GLU A 42 -8.51 2.16 5.27
N SER A 43 -9.41 2.80 4.52
CA SER A 43 -10.86 2.53 4.59
C SER A 43 -11.19 1.07 4.23
N LEU A 44 -10.55 0.52 3.20
CA LEU A 44 -10.74 -0.87 2.79
C LEU A 44 -10.17 -1.87 3.80
N LEU A 45 -9.02 -1.58 4.42
CA LEU A 45 -8.45 -2.40 5.49
C LEU A 45 -9.35 -2.44 6.73
N ALA A 46 -9.95 -1.30 7.10
CA ALA A 46 -10.92 -1.26 8.18
C ALA A 46 -12.12 -2.17 7.88
N LYS A 47 -12.66 -2.13 6.65
CA LYS A 47 -13.76 -3.01 6.22
C LYS A 47 -13.35 -4.50 6.22
N GLN A 48 -12.17 -4.82 5.72
CA GLN A 48 -11.61 -6.17 5.71
C GLN A 48 -11.51 -6.73 7.14
N SER A 49 -11.00 -5.94 8.09
CA SER A 49 -10.85 -6.38 9.49
C SER A 49 -12.19 -6.80 10.12
N VAL A 50 -13.26 -6.05 9.85
CA VAL A 50 -14.62 -6.35 10.33
C VAL A 50 -15.17 -7.62 9.67
N LEU A 51 -14.93 -7.79 8.37
CA LEU A 51 -15.37 -8.99 7.64
C LEU A 51 -14.62 -10.24 8.10
N VAL A 52 -13.32 -10.15 8.39
CA VAL A 52 -12.53 -11.27 8.92
C VAL A 52 -13.05 -11.69 10.29
N ALA A 53 -13.31 -10.72 11.18
CA ALA A 53 -13.87 -11.02 12.49
C ALA A 53 -15.22 -11.76 12.39
N LYS A 54 -16.10 -11.34 11.48
CA LYS A 54 -17.39 -12.00 11.21
C LYS A 54 -17.23 -13.40 10.60
N HIS A 55 -16.29 -13.57 9.67
CA HIS A 55 -16.04 -14.86 9.03
C HIS A 55 -15.45 -15.89 10.00
N CYS A 56 -14.51 -15.48 10.85
CA CYS A 56 -13.95 -16.30 11.93
C CYS A 56 -15.01 -16.73 12.96
N ALA A 57 -15.90 -15.81 13.36
CA ALA A 57 -17.00 -16.12 14.26
C ALA A 57 -17.98 -17.15 13.66
N ALA A 58 -18.13 -17.16 12.33
CA ALA A 58 -19.04 -18.05 11.61
C ALA A 58 -18.44 -19.44 11.27
N LYS A 59 -17.16 -19.71 11.59
CA LYS A 59 -16.43 -20.98 11.30
C LYS A 59 -16.65 -21.51 9.87
N ARG A 60 -16.70 -20.62 8.87
CA ARG A 60 -17.00 -21.01 7.50
C ARG A 60 -15.74 -21.54 6.78
N PRO A 61 -15.84 -22.67 6.08
CA PRO A 61 -14.78 -23.16 5.20
C PRO A 61 -14.95 -22.55 3.80
N GLY A 62 -14.05 -21.64 3.43
CA GLY A 62 -13.94 -21.03 2.10
C GLY A 62 -12.52 -20.53 1.92
N ALA A 63 -11.55 -21.45 1.90
CA ALA A 63 -10.16 -21.14 2.22
C ALA A 63 -9.28 -20.84 1.00
N ASP A 64 -9.57 -21.39 -0.18
CA ASP A 64 -8.57 -21.41 -1.26
C ASP A 64 -8.55 -20.13 -2.11
N GLU A 65 -9.71 -19.59 -2.51
CA GLU A 65 -9.78 -18.35 -3.31
C GLU A 65 -9.40 -17.12 -2.48
N LEU A 66 -9.89 -17.03 -1.23
CA LEU A 66 -9.50 -15.95 -0.31
C LEU A 66 -8.00 -15.99 -0.01
N ARG A 67 -7.40 -17.18 0.12
CA ARG A 67 -5.97 -17.33 0.37
C ARG A 67 -5.11 -16.79 -0.77
N GLN A 68 -5.48 -17.07 -2.03
CA GLN A 68 -4.76 -16.49 -3.18
C GLN A 68 -4.83 -14.96 -3.19
N LEU A 69 -5.98 -14.39 -2.82
CA LEU A 69 -6.15 -12.94 -2.71
C LEU A 69 -5.33 -12.35 -1.54
N PHE A 70 -5.26 -13.02 -0.40
CA PHE A 70 -4.40 -12.62 0.71
C PHE A 70 -2.91 -12.69 0.36
N ASP A 71 -2.48 -13.76 -0.31
CA ASP A 71 -1.10 -13.90 -0.77
C ASP A 71 -0.74 -12.82 -1.80
N SER A 72 -1.66 -12.51 -2.72
CA SER A 72 -1.52 -11.40 -3.68
C SER A 72 -1.41 -10.05 -2.97
N LEU A 73 -2.28 -9.78 -2.00
CA LEU A 73 -2.24 -8.53 -1.22
C LEU A 73 -0.91 -8.40 -0.48
N LYS A 74 -0.45 -9.47 0.17
CA LYS A 74 0.84 -9.51 0.88
C LYS A 74 2.02 -9.23 -0.05
N GLN A 75 1.99 -9.77 -1.27
CA GLN A 75 3.02 -9.50 -2.26
C GLN A 75 3.04 -8.01 -2.66
N VAL A 76 1.88 -7.45 -3.02
CA VAL A 76 1.80 -6.04 -3.44
C VAL A 76 2.18 -5.10 -2.28
N ASP A 77 1.84 -5.44 -1.04
CA ASP A 77 2.29 -4.69 0.14
C ASP A 77 3.82 -4.72 0.31
N GLN A 78 4.44 -5.86 0.05
CA GLN A 78 5.90 -5.99 0.10
C GLN A 78 6.59 -5.16 -1.00
N GLU A 79 5.99 -5.10 -2.19
CA GLU A 79 6.43 -4.23 -3.29
C GLU A 79 6.33 -2.75 -2.88
N LEU A 80 5.21 -2.35 -2.29
CA LEU A 80 4.97 -0.99 -1.80
C LEU A 80 6.01 -0.59 -0.74
N ILE A 81 6.27 -1.45 0.26
CA ILE A 81 7.29 -1.21 1.29
C ILE A 81 8.66 -1.01 0.67
N THR A 82 9.01 -1.85 -0.31
CA THR A 82 10.30 -1.78 -1.00
C THR A 82 10.43 -0.47 -1.78
N LEU A 83 9.36 -0.06 -2.47
CA LEU A 83 9.31 1.18 -3.25
C LEU A 83 9.46 2.42 -2.36
N PHE A 84 8.71 2.49 -1.26
CA PHE A 84 8.85 3.56 -0.27
C PHE A 84 10.26 3.61 0.33
N GLY A 85 10.85 2.45 0.63
CA GLY A 85 12.23 2.37 1.12
C GLY A 85 13.24 2.98 0.14
N ARG A 86 13.11 2.67 -1.16
CA ARG A 86 13.95 3.24 -2.22
C ARG A 86 13.75 4.75 -2.37
N LYS A 87 12.50 5.23 -2.43
CA LYS A 87 12.21 6.67 -2.55
C LYS A 87 12.70 7.46 -1.35
N LYS A 88 12.59 6.92 -0.13
CA LYS A 88 13.16 7.53 1.07
C LYS A 88 14.68 7.69 0.97
N ALA A 89 15.39 6.67 0.49
CA ALA A 89 16.84 6.74 0.29
C ALA A 89 17.24 7.78 -0.77
N GLU A 90 16.49 7.84 -1.88
CA GLU A 90 16.70 8.83 -2.95
C GLU A 90 16.55 10.27 -2.44
N ILE A 91 15.46 10.55 -1.70
CA ILE A 91 15.21 11.87 -1.11
C ILE A 91 16.31 12.23 -0.11
N SER A 92 16.72 11.28 0.73
CA SER A 92 17.80 11.49 1.71
C SER A 92 19.11 11.88 1.02
N GLY A 93 19.49 11.19 -0.07
CA GLY A 93 20.68 11.52 -0.85
C GLY A 93 20.59 12.91 -1.52
N LYS A 94 19.41 13.29 -2.04
CA LYS A 94 19.17 14.64 -2.59
C LYS A 94 19.33 15.73 -1.52
N ILE A 95 18.85 15.48 -0.30
CA ILE A 95 18.99 16.41 0.84
C ILE A 95 20.46 16.57 1.23
N GLU A 96 21.20 15.47 1.38
CA GLU A 96 22.64 15.50 1.71
C GLU A 96 23.44 16.26 0.65
N LEU A 97 23.16 16.02 -0.63
CA LEU A 97 23.78 16.74 -1.73
C LEU A 97 23.49 18.24 -1.65
N ALA A 98 22.23 18.64 -1.43
CA ALA A 98 21.85 20.04 -1.31
C ALA A 98 22.50 20.72 -0.09
N GLN A 99 22.64 20.01 1.03
CA GLN A 99 23.36 20.51 2.22
C GLN A 99 24.86 20.69 1.94
N ASN A 100 25.49 19.74 1.24
CA ASN A 100 26.89 19.84 0.85
C ASN A 100 27.14 21.00 -0.12
N GLN A 101 26.26 21.20 -1.11
CA GLN A 101 26.32 22.36 -2.01
C GLN A 101 26.20 23.68 -1.24
N ARG A 102 25.27 23.77 -0.27
CA ARG A 102 25.16 24.95 0.61
C ARG A 102 26.44 25.21 1.41
N ARG A 103 27.07 24.16 1.95
CA ARG A 103 28.35 24.29 2.67
C ARG A 103 29.46 24.79 1.75
N LEU A 104 29.61 24.22 0.55
CA LEU A 104 30.63 24.65 -0.41
C LEU A 104 30.48 26.11 -0.82
N LEU A 105 29.25 26.56 -1.08
CA LEU A 105 28.96 27.97 -1.39
C LEU A 105 29.26 28.92 -0.22
N ALA A 106 29.13 28.44 1.02
CA ALA A 106 29.48 29.22 2.20
C ALA A 106 31.00 29.40 2.36
N TYR A 107 31.81 28.42 1.93
CA TYR A 107 33.28 28.51 1.96
C TYR A 107 33.87 29.32 0.79
N SER A 108 33.11 29.51 -0.30
CA SER A 108 33.53 30.34 -1.43
C SER A 108 33.25 31.84 -1.27
N ARG A 109 32.74 32.27 -0.11
CA ARG A 109 32.52 33.66 0.28
C ARG A 109 33.53 34.07 1.34
#